data_AF-A0A956SYK2-F1
#
_entry.id   AF-A0A956SYK2-F1
#
_cell.length_a   1.000
_cell.length_b   1.000
_cell.length_c   1.000
_cell.angle_alpha   90.00
_cell.angle_beta   90.00
_cell.angle_gamma   90.00
#
_symmetry.space_group_name_H-M   'P 1'
#
loop_
_entity.id
_entity.type
_entity.pdbx_description
1 polymer ?
#
loop_
_entity_poly.entity_id
_entity_poly.type
_entity_poly.pdbx_seq_one_letter_code
_entity_poly.pdbx_strand_id
1 'polypeptide(L)' 'MKTRVSSKGQIVLPAELRQLDSIEPGQHFLVERLSEGEYVLRRVIEPGENISGWLASCPSRDWFEPLPSESTADL' A
#
# COMPACT_ATOMS: atom_id res chain seq x y z
N MET A 1 14.00 -11.14 -15.88
CA MET A 1 12.66 -11.20 -16.50
C MET A 1 12.52 -10.06 -17.51
N LYS A 2 11.59 -10.14 -18.47
CA LYS A 2 11.29 -9.05 -19.40
C LYS A 2 9.79 -8.82 -19.42
N THR A 3 9.38 -7.58 -19.59
CA THR A 3 7.99 -7.19 -19.82
C THR A 3 7.92 -6.32 -21.07
N ARG A 4 6.72 -6.10 -21.58
CA ARG A 4 6.48 -5.24 -22.75
C ARG A 4 5.68 -4.02 -22.34
N VAL A 5 5.87 -2.93 -23.06
CA VAL A 5 4.95 -1.79 -23.02
C VAL A 5 3.63 -2.24 -23.67
N SER A 6 2.52 -2.05 -22.96
CA SER A 6 1.19 -2.33 -23.49
C SER A 6 0.75 -1.29 -24.53
N SER A 7 -0.34 -1.56 -25.25
CA SER A 7 -0.93 -0.57 -26.18
C SER A 7 -1.37 0.73 -25.50
N LYS A 8 -1.55 0.71 -24.18
CA LYS A 8 -1.88 1.88 -23.35
C LYS A 8 -0.62 2.61 -22.82
N GLY A 9 0.57 2.20 -23.24
CA GLY A 9 1.83 2.79 -22.78
C GLY A 9 2.28 2.32 -21.39
N GLN A 10 1.60 1.33 -20.78
CA GLN A 10 1.92 0.85 -19.44
C GLN A 10 3.02 -0.23 -19.48
N ILE A 11 3.98 -0.16 -18.57
CA ILE A 11 4.92 -1.25 -18.27
C ILE A 11 4.31 -2.11 -17.16
N VAL A 12 4.05 -3.38 -17.45
CA VAL A 12 3.44 -4.29 -16.47
C VAL A 12 4.55 -4.94 -15.65
N LEU A 13 4.54 -4.71 -14.33
CA LEU A 13 5.40 -5.46 -13.41
C LEU A 13 4.97 -6.94 -13.38
N PRO A 14 5.89 -7.88 -13.65
CA PRO A 14 5.59 -9.30 -13.61
C PRO A 14 5.02 -9.75 -12.28
N ALA A 15 4.17 -10.78 -12.32
CA ALA A 15 3.39 -11.21 -11.16
C ALA A 15 4.28 -11.64 -10.00
N GLU A 16 5.42 -12.24 -10.30
CA GLU A 16 6.40 -12.73 -9.34
C GLU A 16 6.98 -11.59 -8.50
N LEU A 17 7.30 -10.44 -9.11
CA LEU A 17 7.75 -9.25 -8.38
C LEU A 17 6.64 -8.64 -7.54
N ARG A 18 5.43 -8.55 -8.10
CA ARG A 18 4.29 -8.00 -7.36
C ARG A 18 3.96 -8.82 -6.11
N GLN A 19 4.06 -10.14 -6.18
CA GLN A 19 3.86 -11.02 -5.04
C GLN A 19 4.99 -10.89 -4.01
N LEU A 20 6.24 -10.86 -4.46
CA LEU A 20 7.41 -10.74 -3.58
C LEU A 20 7.36 -9.46 -2.75
N ASP A 21 7.01 -8.33 -3.39
CA ASP A 21 7.03 -7.01 -2.76
C ASP A 21 5.65 -6.55 -2.26
N SER A 22 4.64 -7.44 -2.28
CA SER A 22 3.25 -7.13 -1.89
C SER A 22 2.72 -5.84 -2.55
N ILE A 23 2.92 -5.76 -3.87
CA ILE A 23 2.48 -4.63 -4.69
C ILE A 23 1.02 -4.81 -5.08
N GLU A 24 0.18 -3.89 -4.60
CA GLU A 24 -1.27 -3.90 -4.82
C GLU A 24 -1.69 -2.83 -5.84
N PRO A 25 -2.82 -3.03 -6.55
CA PRO A 25 -3.37 -2.01 -7.44
C PRO A 25 -3.65 -0.70 -6.69
N GLY A 26 -3.26 0.43 -7.29
CA GLY A 26 -3.48 1.76 -6.72
C GLY A 26 -2.30 2.32 -5.92
N GLN A 27 -1.27 1.52 -5.62
CA GLN A 27 -0.04 2.02 -5.00
C GLN A 27 0.75 2.94 -5.94
N HIS A 28 1.36 3.97 -5.37
CA HIS A 28 2.12 4.98 -6.11
C HIS A 28 3.61 4.66 -6.16
N PHE A 29 4.22 4.97 -7.30
CA PHE A 29 5.66 4.85 -7.52
C PHE A 29 6.21 6.14 -8.11
N LEU A 30 7.36 6.59 -7.62
CA LEU A 30 8.19 7.56 -8.30
C LEU A 30 8.90 6.86 -9.47
N VAL A 31 8.92 7.51 -10.61
CA VAL A 31 9.65 7.06 -11.80
C VAL A 31 10.77 8.05 -12.06
N GLU A 32 12.01 7.56 -12.02
CA GLU A 32 13.20 8.35 -12.29
C GLU A 32 13.99 7.73 -13.44
N ARG A 33 14.48 8.58 -14.35
CA ARG A 33 15.40 8.15 -15.42
C ARG A 33 16.82 8.34 -14.93
N LEU A 34 17.60 7.26 -14.86
CA LEU A 34 19.01 7.32 -14.50
C LEU A 34 19.88 7.60 -15.73
N SER A 35 19.59 6.91 -16.83
CA SER A 35 20.30 7.03 -18.11
C SER A 35 19.37 6.67 -19.28
N GLU A 36 19.90 6.59 -20.50
CA GLU A 36 19.10 6.16 -21.65
C GLU A 36 18.75 4.67 -21.55
N GLY A 37 17.44 4.37 -21.54
CA GLY A 37 16.94 3.00 -21.38
C GLY A 37 16.91 2.49 -19.94
N GLU A 38 17.44 3.24 -18.98
CA GLU A 38 17.47 2.86 -17.56
C GLU A 38 16.56 3.75 -16.72
N TYR A 39 15.61 3.10 -16.06
CA TYR A 39 14.60 3.73 -15.22
C TYR A 39 14.50 2.98 -13.90
N VAL A 40 14.32 3.73 -12.81
CA VAL A 40 14.06 3.18 -11.49
C VAL A 40 12.65 3.53 -11.04
N LEU A 41 11.95 2.53 -10.51
CA LEU A 41 10.68 2.69 -9.82
C LEU A 41 10.94 2.64 -8.32
N ARG A 42 10.54 3.68 -7.58
CA ARG A 42 10.61 3.69 -6.11
C ARG A 42 9.21 3.79 -5.54
N ARG A 43 8.81 2.83 -4.70
CA ARG A 43 7.50 2.86 -4.04
C ARG A 43 7.41 4.10 -3.16
N VAL A 44 6.30 4.83 -3.30
CA VAL A 44 5.94 5.92 -2.39
C VAL A 44 5.15 5.29 -1.25
N ILE A 45 5.58 5.54 -0.03
CA ILE A 45 4.81 5.18 1.16
C ILE A 45 4.03 6.42 1.55
N GLU A 46 2.73 6.42 1.32
CA GLU A 46 1.89 7.55 1.70
C GLU A 46 1.61 7.56 3.22
N PRO A 47 1.56 8.74 3.86
CA PRO A 47 1.15 8.84 5.25
C PRO A 47 -0.26 8.24 5.42
N GLY A 48 -0.34 7.15 6.17
CA GLY A 48 -1.60 6.45 6.43
C GLY A 48 -1.84 5.20 5.58
N GLU A 49 -0.98 4.93 4.59
CA GLU A 49 -0.94 3.63 3.94
C GLU A 49 -0.64 2.56 5.01
N ASN A 50 -1.49 1.53 5.08
CA ASN A 50 -1.39 0.45 6.07
C ASN A 50 -1.67 0.84 7.54
N ILE A 51 -2.44 1.89 7.81
CA ILE A 51 -2.99 2.14 9.16
C ILE A 51 -3.77 0.94 9.66
N SER A 52 -4.55 0.29 8.80
CA SER A 52 -5.34 -0.89 9.18
C SER A 52 -4.47 -2.07 9.61
N GLY A 53 -3.37 -2.37 8.91
CA GLY A 53 -2.42 -3.40 9.34
C GLY A 53 -1.66 -3.00 10.60
N TRP A 54 -1.34 -1.71 10.78
CA TRP A 54 -0.77 -1.19 12.01
C TRP A 54 -1.74 -1.32 13.20
N LEU A 55 -3.02 -0.95 13.03
CA LEU A 55 -4.07 -1.15 14.02
C LEU A 55 -4.30 -2.64 14.31
N ALA A 56 -4.25 -3.49 13.27
CA ALA A 56 -4.38 -4.93 13.40
C ALA A 56 -3.14 -5.62 14.01
N SER A 57 -2.00 -4.94 14.08
CA SER A 57 -0.79 -5.41 14.75
C SER A 57 -0.85 -5.27 16.27
N CYS A 58 -1.99 -4.82 16.81
CA CYS A 58 -2.23 -4.80 18.25
C CYS A 58 -2.01 -6.22 18.83
N PRO A 59 -1.09 -6.38 19.80
CA PRO A 59 -0.62 -7.69 20.25
C PRO A 59 -1.69 -8.52 20.99
N SER A 60 -2.81 -7.93 21.38
CA SER A 60 -3.93 -8.61 22.03
C SER A 60 -5.22 -8.40 21.23
N ARG A 61 -5.81 -9.50 20.73
CA ARG A 61 -7.05 -9.48 19.94
C ARG A 61 -8.32 -9.12 20.71
N ASP A 62 -8.23 -8.84 22.00
CA ASP A 62 -9.37 -8.57 22.89
C ASP A 62 -9.11 -7.39 23.84
N TRP A 63 -8.21 -6.47 23.50
CA TRP A 63 -7.95 -5.29 24.36
C TRP A 63 -9.11 -4.28 24.36
N PHE A 64 -9.89 -4.23 23.28
CA PHE A 64 -10.98 -3.28 23.17
C PHE A 64 -12.21 -3.79 23.93
N GLU A 65 -12.38 -3.33 25.16
CA GLU A 65 -13.63 -3.50 25.91
C GLU A 65 -14.63 -2.40 25.53
N PRO A 66 -15.84 -2.74 25.07
CA PRO A 66 -16.87 -1.74 24.78
C PRO A 66 -17.29 -1.06 26.08
N LEU A 67 -17.11 0.26 26.15
CA LEU A 67 -17.64 1.04 27.26
C LEU A 67 -19.17 1.15 27.15
N PRO A 68 -19.91 1.05 28.28
CA PRO A 68 -21.34 1.33 28.26
C PRO A 68 -21.57 2.76 27.77
N SER A 69 -22.40 2.89 26.74
CA SER A 69 -22.77 4.18 26.16
C SER A 69 -23.66 4.94 27.15
N GLU A 70 -23.10 5.89 27.89
CA GLU A 70 -23.90 6.84 28.66
C GLU A 70 -24.38 7.98 27.75
N SER A 71 -25.69 8.17 27.72
CA SER A 71 -26.36 9.18 26.89
C SER A 71 -26.17 10.57 27.48
N THR A 72 -25.76 11.55 26.69
CA THR A 72 -25.62 12.95 27.13
C THR A 72 -26.97 13.69 27.19
N ALA A 73 -28.08 12.96 27.25
CA ALA A 73 -29.44 13.50 27.20
C ALA A 73 -29.84 14.34 28.44
N ASP A 74 -28.99 14.38 29.47
CA ASP A 74 -29.26 15.03 30.75
C ASP A 74 -28.42 16.31 31.01
N LEU A 75 -27.84 16.94 29.97
CA LEU A 75 -27.20 18.26 30.07
C LEU A 75 -28.15 19.43 29.74
#